data_AF-A0A3N6EXQ9-F1
#
_entry.id   AF-A0A3N6EXQ9-F1
#
_cell.length_a   1.000
_cell.length_b   1.000
_cell.length_c   1.000
_cell.angle_alpha   90.00
_cell.angle_beta   90.00
_cell.angle_gamma   90.00
#
_symmetry.space_group_name_H-M   'P 1'
#
loop_
_entity.id
_entity.type
_entity.pdbx_description
1 polymer ?
#
loop_
_entity_poly.entity_id
_entity_poly.type
_entity_poly.pdbx_seq_one_letter_code
_entity_poly.pdbx_strand_id
1 'polypeptide(L)' 'MLLWIGAALVAIGAFEFALFSYMAPRNPGIAKRKRFLDLNAGFNAVLGVVLIVVGF' A
#
# COMPACT_ATOMS: atom_id res chain seq x y z
N MET A 1 -14.05 -5.32 -14.56
CA MET A 1 -13.30 -4.04 -14.51
C MET A 1 -12.76 -3.75 -13.11
N LEU A 2 -13.61 -3.85 -12.06
CA LEU A 2 -13.23 -3.67 -10.65
C LEU A 2 -12.15 -4.63 -10.16
N LEU A 3 -12.17 -5.88 -10.62
CA LEU A 3 -11.16 -6.90 -10.30
C LEU A 3 -9.72 -6.48 -10.65
N TRP A 4 -9.53 -5.92 -11.85
CA TRP A 4 -8.22 -5.42 -12.31
C TRP A 4 -7.78 -4.17 -11.54
N ILE A 5 -8.72 -3.30 -11.20
CA ILE A 5 -8.46 -2.09 -10.40
C ILE A 5 -8.05 -2.49 -8.98
N GLY A 6 -8.75 -3.45 -8.38
CA GLY A 6 -8.41 -3.97 -7.06
C GLY A 6 -7.05 -4.65 -7.04
N ALA A 7 -6.72 -5.47 -8.05
CA ALA A 7 -5.40 -6.08 -8.19
C ALA A 7 -4.27 -5.04 -8.31
N ALA A 8 -4.50 -3.96 -9.08
CA ALA A 8 -3.53 -2.86 -9.19
C ALA A 8 -3.33 -2.14 -7.84
N LEU A 9 -4.40 -1.89 -7.08
CA LEU A 9 -4.33 -1.26 -5.76
C LEU A 9 -3.57 -2.12 -4.74
N VAL A 10 -3.76 -3.44 -4.76
CA VAL A 10 -2.99 -4.36 -3.92
C VAL A 10 -1.51 -4.32 -4.27
N ALA A 11 -1.18 -4.37 -5.57
CA ALA A 11 0.20 -4.29 -6.03
C ALA A 11 0.87 -2.96 -5.66
N ILE A 12 0.16 -1.84 -5.82
CA ILE A 12 0.63 -0.51 -5.44
C ILE A 12 0.86 -0.42 -3.93
N GLY A 13 -0.09 -0.85 -3.11
CA GLY A 13 0.06 -0.84 -1.65
C GLY A 13 1.25 -1.69 -1.17
N ALA A 14 1.46 -2.87 -1.75
CA ALA A 14 2.61 -3.71 -1.45
C ALA A 14 3.95 -3.06 -1.88
N PHE A 15 3.96 -2.43 -3.05
CA PHE A 15 5.12 -1.70 -3.57
C PHE A 15 5.47 -0.49 -2.68
N GLU A 16 4.48 0.31 -2.30
CA GLU A 16 4.64 1.44 -1.38
C GLU A 16 5.22 0.99 -0.04
N PHE A 17 4.71 -0.10 0.53
CA PHE A 17 5.23 -0.66 1.79
C PHE A 17 6.71 -1.07 1.69
N ALA A 18 7.09 -1.75 0.61
CA ALA A 18 8.48 -2.13 0.36
C ALA A 18 9.36 -0.89 0.15
N LEU A 19 8.87 0.10 -0.60
CA LEU A 19 9.57 1.34 -0.90
C LEU A 19 9.81 2.19 0.36
N PHE A 20 8.81 2.33 1.24
CA PHE A 20 8.95 3.05 2.51
C PHE A 20 9.90 2.33 3.47
N SER A 21 9.87 0.99 3.49
CA SER A 21 10.82 0.20 4.28
C SER A 21 12.25 0.34 3.79
N TYR A 22 12.45 0.45 2.46
CA TYR A 22 13.77 0.71 1.87
C TYR A 22 14.26 2.15 2.09
N MET A 23 13.36 3.14 2.04
CA MET A 23 13.70 4.55 2.23
C MET A 23 13.82 4.98 3.70
N ALA A 24 13.17 4.28 4.63
CA ALA A 24 13.22 4.57 6.07
C ALA A 24 14.65 4.73 6.63
N PRO A 25 15.61 3.82 6.36
CA PRO A 25 16.99 3.98 6.87
C PRO A 25 17.77 5.12 6.20
N ARG A 26 17.33 5.61 5.03
CA ARG A 26 18.03 6.66 4.27
C ARG A 26 17.45 8.05 4.49
N ASN A 27 16.24 8.15 5.05
CA ASN A 27 15.55 9.42 5.19
C ASN A 27 14.87 9.53 6.58
N PRO A 28 15.43 10.33 7.51
CA PRO A 28 14.91 10.43 8.88
C PRO A 28 13.49 11.02 8.95
N GLY A 29 13.05 11.76 7.92
CA GLY A 29 11.66 12.21 7.80
C GLY A 29 10.68 11.07 7.54
N ILE A 30 11.08 10.10 6.71
CA ILE A 30 10.29 8.89 6.41
C ILE A 30 10.33 7.94 7.61
N ALA A 31 11.47 7.78 8.28
CA ALA A 31 11.56 6.96 9.49
C ALA A 31 10.59 7.40 10.59
N LYS A 32 10.47 8.71 10.85
CA LYS A 32 9.53 9.27 11.83
C LYS A 32 8.06 9.06 11.44
N ARG A 33 7.77 9.03 10.13
CA ARG A 33 6.41 8.87 9.59
C ARG A 33 6.10 7.45 9.11
N LYS A 34 7.04 6.51 9.25
CA LYS A 34 6.96 5.15 8.70
C LYS A 34 5.68 4.46 9.12
N ARG A 35 5.28 4.61 10.38
CA ARG A 35 4.04 4.02 10.91
C ARG A 35 2.78 4.53 10.20
N PHE A 36 2.71 5.83 9.88
CA PHE A 36 1.59 6.40 9.13
C PHE A 36 1.62 5.99 7.66
N LEU A 37 2.81 5.93 7.06
CA LEU A 37 2.99 5.51 5.68
C LEU A 37 2.65 4.03 5.47
N ASP A 38 3.09 3.16 6.38
CA ASP A 38 2.76 1.73 6.39
C ASP A 38 1.25 1.51 6.58
N LEU A 39 0.59 2.31 7.43
CA LEU A 39 -0.87 2.27 7.58
C LEU A 39 -1.61 2.68 6.30
N ASN A 40 -1.13 3.70 5.61
CA ASN A 40 -1.75 4.17 4.35
C ASN A 40 -1.55 3.14 3.22
N ALA A 41 -0.35 2.57 3.11
CA ALA A 41 -0.05 1.49 2.17
C ALA A 41 -0.90 0.24 2.48
N GLY A 42 -1.04 -0.11 3.75
CA GLY A 42 -1.92 -1.18 4.21
C GLY A 42 -3.39 -0.92 3.89
N PHE A 43 -3.87 0.31 4.06
CA PHE A 43 -5.23 0.70 3.70
C PHE A 43 -5.49 0.59 2.19
N ASN A 44 -4.53 1.01 1.35
CA ASN A 44 -4.60 0.82 -0.10
C ASN A 44 -4.69 -0.67 -0.49
N ALA A 45 -3.87 -1.52 0.14
CA ALA A 45 -3.94 -2.96 -0.10
C ALA A 45 -5.29 -3.56 0.33
N VAL A 46 -5.82 -3.16 1.49
CA VAL A 46 -7.13 -3.62 1.98
C VAL A 46 -8.26 -3.16 1.06
N LEU A 47 -8.26 -1.90 0.62
CA LEU A 47 -9.21 -1.38 -0.37
C LEU A 47 -9.16 -2.17 -1.68
N GLY A 48 -7.95 -2.50 -2.15
CA GLY A 48 -7.76 -3.32 -3.33
C GLY A 48 -8.37 -4.72 -3.18
N VAL A 49 -8.16 -5.37 -2.03
CA VAL A 49 -8.79 -6.67 -1.71
C VAL A 49 -10.32 -6.56 -1.69
N VAL A 50 -10.86 -5.53 -1.04
CA VAL A 50 -12.31 -5.28 -0.99
C VAL A 50 -12.88 -5.10 -2.41
N LEU A 51 -12.19 -4.35 -3.28
CA LEU A 51 -12.61 -4.17 -4.68
C LEU A 51 -12.55 -5.46 -5.50
N ILE A 52 -11.59 -6.34 -5.22
CA ILE A 52 -11.53 -7.67 -5.83
C ILE A 52 -12.74 -8.50 -5.39
N VAL A 53 -13.06 -8.49 -4.10
CA VAL A 53 -14.17 -9.28 -3.52
C VAL A 53 -15.54 -8.76 -3.99
N VAL A 54 -15.75 -7.45 -4.03
CA VAL A 54 -17.01 -6.83 -4.51
C VAL A 54 -17.14 -6.93 -6.03
N GLY A 55 -16.01 -6.95 -6.75
CA GLY A 55 -15.97 -7.05 -8.20
C GLY A 55 -16.07 -8.48 -8.75
N PHE A 56 -16.23 -9.47 -7.88
CA PHE A 56 -16.40 -10.90 -8.18
C PHE A 56 -17.87 -11.29 -8.08
#